data_AF-A0A3Q3N3H3-F1
#
_entry.id   AF-A0A3Q3N3H3-F1
#
_cell.length_a   1.000
_cell.length_b   1.000
_cell.length_c   1.000
_cell.angle_alpha   90.00
_cell.angle_beta   90.00
_cell.angle_gamma   90.00
#
_symmetry.space_group_name_H-M   'P 1'
#
loop_
_entity.id
_entity.type
_entity.pdbx_description
1 polymer ?
#
loop_
_entity_poly.entity_id
_entity_poly.type
_entity_poly.pdbx_seq_one_letter_code
_entity_poly.pdbx_strand_id
1 'polypeptide(L)'
;MAQKGVQLSQETISCSICLDLLKDPVTLTCGHSYCMKCIKSHWDTEDEKTVYSCPQCRQTFTARPDLRKNTMLADLVEELKKTGLQAAPADHCYAGSEDVACDVCTGRKLKACKSCLQCLASYCEKHLQPHYDSPAYTKHNLVEPSKKLQENVCSRHDEVMKVFCRTDQQSICHLCLMDEHKGHDTVSAAAERSEKQRELEVSRQNIQQRIQDREKDVKLLQQEVEAINGSADKTVGNSEKMFTELIRLMEKRRSDVKQQVRSQQQTEVSRVRELQEKLEQEITELKRRDAEMKKLSHTQDHNQFLHDYPSLSPLSESTHSSSIKIRPLRYFEDVTAAVSEVRDKLQDVLREKWTNISQTVTEVDVLLSEPEPKTRAEFLKYSCDITLDPNTVNTSCYYLMGTEK
;
A
#
# COMPACT_ATOMS: atom_id res chain seq x y z
N MET A 1 -47.79 8.54 -20.68
CA MET A 1 -48.76 8.79 -19.59
C MET A 1 -47.99 8.75 -18.29
N ALA A 2 -47.74 9.89 -17.66
CA ALA A 2 -47.10 9.93 -16.34
C ALA A 2 -48.14 9.54 -15.28
N GLN A 3 -47.91 8.43 -14.57
CA GLN A 3 -48.72 8.08 -13.41
C GLN A 3 -48.52 9.17 -12.35
N LYS A 4 -49.60 9.92 -12.09
CA LYS A 4 -49.71 10.85 -10.97
C LYS A 4 -49.78 9.98 -9.71
N GLY A 5 -48.64 9.74 -9.07
CA GLY A 5 -48.58 9.07 -7.78
C GLY A 5 -49.41 9.88 -6.78
N VAL A 6 -50.49 9.30 -6.28
CA VAL A 6 -51.30 9.91 -5.23
C VAL A 6 -50.42 9.98 -3.99
N GLN A 7 -49.99 11.19 -3.63
CA GLN A 7 -49.24 11.46 -2.40
C GLN A 7 -50.20 11.21 -1.23
N LEU A 8 -50.13 10.03 -0.62
CA LEU A 8 -50.89 9.72 0.60
C LEU A 8 -50.44 10.68 1.69
N SER A 9 -51.31 11.60 2.12
CA SER A 9 -50.97 12.55 3.18
C SER A 9 -50.83 11.80 4.51
N GLN A 10 -49.79 12.15 5.29
CA GLN A 10 -49.48 11.58 6.60
C GLN A 10 -50.66 11.63 7.58
N GLU A 11 -51.57 12.59 7.37
CA GLU A 11 -52.83 12.75 8.10
C GLU A 11 -53.80 11.56 7.92
N THR A 12 -53.74 10.85 6.78
CA THR A 12 -54.67 9.74 6.46
C THR A 12 -54.36 8.43 7.19
N ILE A 13 -53.14 8.29 7.71
CA ILE A 13 -52.63 7.06 8.38
C ILE A 13 -52.08 7.34 9.80
N SER A 14 -52.57 8.42 10.40
CA SER A 14 -52.28 8.79 11.78
C SER A 14 -53.40 8.34 12.72
N CYS A 15 -53.04 7.93 13.93
CA CYS A 15 -53.98 7.56 14.98
C CYS A 15 -54.61 8.82 15.58
N SER A 16 -55.93 8.92 15.58
CA SER A 16 -56.64 10.07 16.15
C SER A 16 -56.60 10.18 17.68
N ILE A 17 -56.09 9.15 18.40
CA ILE A 17 -55.91 9.18 19.86
C ILE A 17 -54.54 9.76 20.23
N CYS A 18 -53.45 9.18 19.69
CA CYS A 18 -52.10 9.62 20.02
C CYS A 18 -51.50 10.62 19.01
N LEU A 19 -52.20 10.89 17.91
CA LEU A 19 -51.81 11.79 16.82
C LEU A 19 -50.53 11.39 16.08
N ASP A 20 -50.00 10.20 16.35
CA ASP A 20 -48.83 9.60 15.68
C ASP A 20 -49.24 8.63 14.56
N LEU A 21 -48.29 8.28 13.68
CA LEU A 21 -48.44 7.17 12.73
C LEU A 21 -48.87 5.89 13.44
N LEU A 22 -49.81 5.17 12.82
CA LEU A 22 -50.42 3.97 13.39
C LEU A 22 -49.36 2.89 13.73
N LYS A 23 -49.26 2.52 15.01
CA LYS A 23 -48.45 1.40 15.52
C LYS A 23 -49.35 0.21 15.78
N ASP A 24 -49.09 -0.89 15.07
CA ASP A 24 -49.99 -2.05 15.03
C ASP A 24 -51.44 -1.62 14.77
N PRO A 25 -51.73 -1.05 13.58
CA PRO A 25 -53.04 -0.51 13.27
C PRO A 25 -54.13 -1.55 13.44
N VAL A 26 -55.23 -1.16 14.07
CA VAL A 26 -56.47 -1.95 14.15
C VAL A 26 -57.61 -1.10 13.62
N THR A 27 -58.46 -1.73 12.82
CA THR A 27 -59.62 -1.07 12.21
C THR A 27 -60.89 -1.58 12.87
N LEU A 28 -61.66 -0.68 13.46
CA LEU A 28 -62.97 -1.01 14.01
C LEU A 28 -63.96 -1.26 12.86
N THR A 29 -65.08 -1.93 13.13
CA THR A 29 -66.11 -2.20 12.11
C THR A 29 -66.75 -0.92 11.54
N CYS A 30 -66.64 0.21 12.25
CA CYS A 30 -67.00 1.55 11.77
C CYS A 30 -66.03 2.15 10.72
N GLY A 31 -64.93 1.46 10.41
CA GLY A 31 -63.91 1.89 9.44
C GLY A 31 -62.77 2.73 10.01
N HIS A 32 -62.91 3.28 11.22
CA HIS A 32 -61.84 4.06 11.86
C HIS A 32 -60.71 3.17 12.38
N SER A 33 -59.48 3.66 12.23
CA SER A 33 -58.26 2.90 12.57
C SER A 33 -57.43 3.60 13.63
N TYR A 34 -56.89 2.82 14.56
CA TYR A 34 -56.15 3.30 15.73
C TYR A 34 -54.93 2.42 15.99
N CYS A 35 -53.98 2.89 16.78
CA CYS A 35 -52.96 2.01 17.35
C CYS A 35 -53.64 1.01 18.31
N MET A 36 -53.28 -0.27 18.22
CA MET A 36 -53.80 -1.34 19.10
C MET A 36 -53.80 -0.94 20.58
N LYS A 37 -52.69 -0.35 21.06
CA LYS A 37 -52.56 0.07 22.46
C LYS A 37 -53.48 1.24 22.82
N CYS A 38 -53.64 2.20 21.91
CA CYS A 38 -54.41 3.41 22.18
C CYS A 38 -55.90 3.13 22.30
N ILE A 39 -56.45 2.29 21.41
CA ILE A 39 -57.87 1.92 21.50
C ILE A 39 -58.15 0.99 22.70
N LYS A 40 -57.21 0.09 23.03
CA LYS A 40 -57.31 -0.72 24.26
C LYS A 40 -57.35 0.17 25.50
N SER A 41 -56.39 1.09 25.63
CA SER A 41 -56.33 2.02 26.75
C SER A 41 -57.59 2.87 26.86
N HIS A 42 -58.11 3.37 25.72
CA HIS A 42 -59.36 4.14 25.70
C HIS A 42 -60.55 3.35 26.27
N TRP A 43 -60.66 2.06 25.94
CA TRP A 43 -61.69 1.18 26.49
C TRP A 43 -61.41 0.72 27.92
N ASP A 44 -60.13 0.63 28.32
CA ASP A 44 -59.71 0.23 29.67
C ASP A 44 -59.82 1.38 30.69
N THR A 45 -60.03 2.63 30.25
CA THR A 45 -60.18 3.80 31.15
C THR A 45 -61.64 3.99 31.63
N GLU A 46 -62.60 3.24 31.10
CA GLU A 46 -64.02 3.29 31.50
C GLU A 46 -64.47 1.96 32.15
N ASP A 47 -63.93 1.63 33.33
CA ASP A 47 -64.27 0.41 34.10
C ASP A 47 -65.74 0.33 34.59
N GLU A 48 -66.59 1.32 34.28
CA GLU A 48 -68.00 1.38 34.76
C GLU A 48 -69.06 1.40 33.64
N LYS A 49 -68.70 1.28 32.36
CA LYS A 49 -69.69 1.26 31.26
C LYS A 49 -69.59 -0.04 30.44
N THR A 50 -70.67 -0.81 30.40
CA THR A 50 -70.82 -2.03 29.58
C THR A 50 -70.92 -1.78 28.07
N VAL A 51 -70.55 -0.58 27.60
CA VAL A 51 -70.70 -0.14 26.21
C VAL A 51 -69.39 0.46 25.71
N TYR A 52 -68.75 -0.20 24.75
CA TYR A 52 -67.50 0.26 24.13
C TYR A 52 -67.82 1.16 22.95
N SER A 53 -67.14 2.29 22.78
CA SER A 53 -67.42 3.20 21.65
C SER A 53 -66.18 3.55 20.83
N CYS A 54 -66.41 3.94 19.57
CA CYS A 54 -65.38 4.48 18.69
C CYS A 54 -65.08 5.95 19.07
N PRO A 55 -63.82 6.32 19.33
CA PRO A 55 -63.44 7.70 19.69
C PRO A 55 -63.87 8.77 18.68
N GLN A 56 -63.86 8.45 17.38
CA GLN A 56 -64.14 9.43 16.31
C GLN A 56 -65.63 9.57 15.99
N CYS A 57 -66.34 8.46 15.77
CA CYS A 57 -67.76 8.50 15.35
C CYS A 57 -68.75 8.09 16.43
N ARG A 58 -68.28 7.71 17.62
CA ARG A 58 -69.08 7.30 18.79
C ARG A 58 -69.99 6.08 18.56
N GLN A 59 -69.78 5.33 17.47
CA GLN A 59 -70.48 4.05 17.28
C GLN A 59 -70.20 3.10 18.45
N THR A 60 -71.26 2.55 19.04
CA THR A 60 -71.21 1.70 20.23
C THR A 60 -71.19 0.21 19.88
N PHE A 61 -70.52 -0.57 20.71
CA PHE A 61 -70.40 -2.02 20.63
C PHE A 61 -70.86 -2.64 21.96
N THR A 62 -71.78 -3.59 21.89
CA THR A 62 -72.39 -4.26 23.07
C THR A 62 -71.46 -5.27 23.74
N ALA A 63 -70.44 -5.72 23.04
CA ALA A 63 -69.36 -6.55 23.56
C ALA A 63 -68.02 -5.98 23.09
N ARG A 64 -66.95 -6.23 23.85
CA ARG A 64 -65.61 -5.72 23.53
C ARG A 64 -65.15 -6.29 22.18
N PRO A 65 -64.90 -5.46 21.16
CA PRO A 65 -64.45 -5.96 19.87
C PRO A 65 -63.11 -6.69 19.98
N ASP A 66 -63.00 -7.85 19.33
CA ASP A 66 -61.70 -8.53 19.15
C ASP A 66 -60.84 -7.72 18.18
N LEU A 67 -59.66 -7.33 18.64
CA LEU A 67 -58.77 -6.44 17.90
C LEU A 67 -57.71 -7.26 17.17
N ARG A 68 -57.82 -7.30 15.84
CA ARG A 68 -56.81 -7.89 14.96
C ARG A 68 -56.05 -6.80 14.23
N LYS A 69 -54.74 -6.99 14.09
CA LYS A 69 -53.87 -6.09 13.34
C LYS A 69 -54.31 -6.06 11.87
N ASN A 70 -54.56 -4.86 11.35
CA ASN A 70 -54.78 -4.62 9.94
C ASN A 70 -53.42 -4.66 9.23
N THR A 71 -53.14 -5.77 8.55
CA THR A 71 -51.86 -5.99 7.87
C THR A 71 -51.64 -5.00 6.72
N MET A 72 -52.68 -4.65 5.96
CA MET A 72 -52.56 -3.69 4.85
C MET A 72 -52.17 -2.29 5.33
N LEU A 73 -52.79 -1.80 6.42
CA LEU A 73 -52.40 -0.51 7.00
C LEU A 73 -51.00 -0.57 7.63
N ALA A 74 -50.63 -1.70 8.22
CA ALA A 74 -49.29 -1.89 8.76
C ALA A 74 -48.24 -1.83 7.65
N ASP A 75 -48.46 -2.53 6.54
CA ASP A 75 -47.58 -2.54 5.37
C ASP A 75 -47.49 -1.14 4.75
N LEU A 76 -48.61 -0.41 4.66
CA LEU A 76 -48.63 0.95 4.14
C LEU A 76 -47.85 1.93 5.03
N VAL A 77 -47.95 1.80 6.36
CA VAL A 77 -47.17 2.60 7.31
C VAL A 77 -45.68 2.26 7.22
N GLU A 78 -45.33 0.98 7.04
CA GLU A 78 -43.93 0.57 6.85
C GLU A 78 -43.35 1.04 5.51
N GLU A 79 -44.11 0.97 4.43
CA GLU A 79 -43.70 1.53 3.14
C GLU A 79 -43.59 3.06 3.20
N LEU A 80 -44.47 3.76 3.92
CA LEU A 80 -44.31 5.19 4.19
C LEU A 80 -43.06 5.46 5.04
N LYS A 81 -42.72 4.62 6.02
CA LYS A 81 -41.45 4.77 6.77
C LYS A 81 -40.24 4.54 5.87
N LYS A 82 -40.26 3.58 4.96
CA LYS A 82 -39.15 3.31 4.03
C LYS A 82 -38.99 4.41 2.98
N THR A 83 -40.09 4.87 2.38
CA THR A 83 -40.09 5.96 1.40
C THR A 83 -39.96 7.34 2.06
N GLY A 84 -40.34 7.45 3.33
CA GLY A 84 -40.23 8.62 4.20
C GLY A 84 -38.97 8.64 5.09
N LEU A 85 -38.03 7.71 4.92
CA LEU A 85 -36.66 7.81 5.48
C LEU A 85 -35.71 8.60 4.55
N GLN A 86 -36.28 9.51 3.76
CA GLN A 86 -35.68 10.82 3.47
C GLN A 86 -36.63 11.99 3.86
N ALA A 87 -37.46 11.81 4.88
CA ALA A 87 -38.03 12.93 5.60
C ALA A 87 -36.97 13.48 6.57
N ALA A 88 -36.10 14.32 6.00
CA ALA A 88 -35.78 15.63 6.56
C ALA A 88 -36.53 15.93 7.88
N PRO A 89 -35.86 15.98 9.06
CA PRO A 89 -36.52 16.40 10.28
C PRO A 89 -37.11 17.80 10.10
N ALA A 90 -38.16 18.13 10.85
CA ALA A 90 -38.75 19.47 10.95
C ALA A 90 -37.76 20.58 11.39
N ASP A 91 -36.47 20.28 11.47
CA ASP A 91 -35.33 21.18 11.65
C ASP A 91 -34.90 21.93 10.38
N HIS A 92 -35.33 21.51 9.17
CA HIS A 92 -34.91 22.21 7.94
C HIS A 92 -35.50 23.63 7.78
N CYS A 93 -36.43 24.02 8.64
CA CYS A 93 -36.98 25.37 8.64
C CYS A 93 -36.16 26.35 9.48
N TYR A 94 -35.30 25.86 10.39
CA TYR A 94 -34.46 26.69 11.25
C TYR A 94 -33.07 26.88 10.64
N ALA A 95 -32.47 28.05 10.86
CA ALA A 95 -31.14 28.33 10.34
C ALA A 95 -30.06 27.58 11.13
N GLY A 96 -29.29 26.71 10.48
CA GLY A 96 -28.08 26.09 11.04
C GLY A 96 -26.89 27.06 11.06
N SER A 97 -25.72 26.58 11.52
CA SER A 97 -24.49 27.40 11.61
C SER A 97 -24.02 27.93 10.25
N GLU A 98 -24.31 27.21 9.17
CA GLU A 98 -23.92 27.58 7.80
C GLU A 98 -24.99 28.39 7.07
N ASP A 99 -26.25 28.35 7.53
CA ASP A 99 -27.37 29.04 6.89
C ASP A 99 -27.42 30.54 7.20
N VAL A 100 -28.10 31.28 6.33
CA VAL A 100 -28.50 32.67 6.60
C VAL A 100 -29.82 32.66 7.36
N ALA A 101 -29.84 33.29 8.52
CA ALA A 101 -31.03 33.37 9.37
C ALA A 101 -31.96 34.51 8.94
N CYS A 102 -33.27 34.33 9.14
CA CYS A 102 -34.23 35.40 8.93
C CYS A 102 -34.07 36.50 9.99
N ASP A 103 -33.97 37.75 9.54
CA ASP A 103 -33.73 38.91 10.40
C ASP A 103 -34.98 39.38 11.16
N VAL A 104 -36.17 39.01 10.67
CA VAL A 104 -37.46 39.41 11.24
C VAL A 104 -37.99 38.43 12.28
N CYS A 105 -37.56 37.16 12.24
CA CYS A 105 -38.01 36.14 13.20
C CYS A 105 -37.67 36.54 14.65
N THR A 106 -38.69 36.55 15.50
CA THR A 106 -38.52 36.67 16.96
C THR A 106 -38.29 35.28 17.57
N GLY A 107 -37.25 35.13 18.40
CA GLY A 107 -36.87 33.85 19.00
C GLY A 107 -35.96 32.99 18.10
N ARG A 108 -36.25 31.69 17.97
CA ARG A 108 -35.44 30.78 17.13
C ARG A 108 -35.63 31.15 15.65
N LYS A 109 -34.56 31.62 15.01
CA LYS A 109 -34.60 32.15 13.64
C LYS A 109 -34.77 31.05 12.60
N LEU A 110 -35.70 31.27 11.69
CA LEU A 110 -35.91 30.41 10.52
C LEU A 110 -34.82 30.64 9.48
N LYS A 111 -34.53 29.63 8.65
CA LYS A 111 -33.65 29.76 7.48
C LYS A 111 -34.26 30.77 6.51
N ALA A 112 -33.46 31.73 6.07
CA ALA A 112 -33.87 32.68 5.04
C ALA A 112 -33.97 31.98 3.68
N CYS A 113 -35.00 32.32 2.90
CA CYS A 113 -35.17 31.87 1.52
C CYS A 113 -34.74 32.95 0.51
N LYS A 114 -34.86 34.23 0.85
CA LYS A 114 -34.34 35.36 0.05
C LYS A 114 -33.81 36.48 0.93
N SER A 115 -32.91 37.27 0.39
CA SER A 115 -32.49 38.56 0.94
C SER A 115 -32.99 39.70 0.06
N CYS A 116 -33.44 40.80 0.65
CA CYS A 116 -33.83 41.99 -0.08
C CYS A 116 -32.68 43.01 -0.10
N LEU A 117 -32.28 43.47 -1.28
CA LEU A 117 -31.21 44.44 -1.43
C LEU A 117 -31.60 45.86 -1.00
N GLN A 118 -32.90 46.18 -0.94
CA GLN A 118 -33.40 47.48 -0.47
C GLN A 118 -33.62 47.50 1.04
N CYS A 119 -34.13 46.41 1.62
CA CYS A 119 -34.33 46.31 3.06
C CYS A 119 -33.05 45.93 3.83
N LEU A 120 -32.02 45.45 3.12
CA LEU A 120 -30.77 44.93 3.68
C LEU A 120 -31.02 43.83 4.74
N ALA A 121 -32.05 43.03 4.51
CA ALA A 121 -32.50 41.99 5.43
C ALA A 121 -32.81 40.69 4.69
N SER A 122 -32.66 39.59 5.40
CA SER A 122 -32.92 38.22 4.96
C SER A 122 -34.23 37.72 5.56
N TYR A 123 -35.06 37.10 4.74
CA TYR A 123 -36.43 36.73 5.07
C TYR A 123 -36.62 35.22 4.90
N CYS A 124 -37.28 34.58 5.87
CA CYS A 124 -37.87 33.27 5.66
C CYS A 124 -39.18 33.42 4.87
N GLU A 125 -39.72 32.30 4.37
CA GLU A 125 -40.88 32.31 3.46
C GLU A 125 -42.07 33.11 4.00
N LYS A 126 -42.33 33.02 5.31
CA LYS A 126 -43.41 33.76 5.98
C LYS A 126 -43.17 35.26 5.99
N HIS A 127 -41.96 35.70 6.29
CA HIS A 127 -41.62 37.14 6.33
C HIS A 127 -41.30 37.71 4.96
N LEU A 128 -41.17 36.87 3.93
CA LEU A 128 -41.01 37.30 2.55
C LEU A 128 -42.35 37.66 1.90
N GLN A 129 -43.48 37.07 2.32
CA GLN A 129 -44.81 37.30 1.71
C GLN A 129 -45.17 38.78 1.47
N PRO A 130 -44.90 39.73 2.39
CA PRO A 130 -45.18 41.14 2.14
C PRO A 130 -44.47 41.72 0.89
N HIS A 131 -43.33 41.15 0.47
CA HIS A 131 -42.64 41.57 -0.75
C HIS A 131 -43.39 41.18 -2.03
N TYR A 132 -44.27 40.18 -1.97
CA TYR A 132 -45.12 39.76 -3.08
C TYR A 132 -46.50 40.43 -3.03
N ASP A 133 -47.09 40.50 -1.84
CA ASP A 133 -48.50 40.90 -1.68
C ASP A 133 -48.70 42.42 -1.62
N SER A 134 -47.69 43.18 -1.21
CA SER A 134 -47.79 44.63 -1.04
C SER A 134 -47.23 45.39 -2.24
N PRO A 135 -48.02 46.27 -2.91
CA PRO A 135 -47.54 47.13 -3.98
C PRO A 135 -46.34 48.00 -3.60
N ALA A 136 -46.14 48.28 -2.30
CA ALA A 136 -44.99 49.04 -1.81
C ALA A 136 -43.66 48.30 -1.97
N TYR A 137 -43.67 46.97 -1.94
CA TYR A 137 -42.46 46.13 -1.91
C TYR A 137 -42.25 45.32 -3.20
N THR A 138 -43.20 45.30 -4.13
CA THR A 138 -43.08 44.55 -5.40
C THR A 138 -41.88 44.97 -6.27
N LYS A 139 -41.35 46.18 -6.07
CA LYS A 139 -40.16 46.69 -6.78
C LYS A 139 -38.84 46.33 -6.11
N HIS A 140 -38.87 45.74 -4.92
CA HIS A 140 -37.67 45.32 -4.22
C HIS A 140 -37.02 44.14 -4.93
N ASN A 141 -35.69 44.13 -4.99
CA ASN A 141 -34.91 43.08 -5.63
C ASN A 141 -34.55 42.01 -4.60
N LEU A 142 -35.05 40.81 -4.83
CA LEU A 142 -34.83 39.64 -3.98
C LEU A 142 -33.73 38.76 -4.59
N VAL A 143 -32.68 38.51 -3.81
CA VAL A 143 -31.53 37.68 -4.18
C VAL A 143 -31.41 36.47 -3.27
N GLU A 144 -30.54 35.53 -3.63
CA GLU A 144 -30.22 34.40 -2.75
C GLU A 144 -29.69 34.91 -1.40
N PRO A 145 -30.04 34.23 -0.28
CA PRO A 145 -29.60 34.63 1.03
C PRO A 145 -28.08 34.71 1.13
N SER A 146 -27.56 35.83 1.64
CA SER A 146 -26.12 36.00 1.87
C SER A 146 -25.86 36.58 3.26
N LYS A 147 -24.90 35.97 3.99
CA LYS A 147 -24.40 36.52 5.27
C LYS A 147 -23.70 37.87 5.08
N LYS A 148 -23.25 38.16 3.86
CA LYS A 148 -22.50 39.34 3.46
C LYS A 148 -23.33 40.25 2.57
N LEU A 149 -24.64 40.34 2.84
CA LEU A 149 -25.56 41.15 2.03
C LEU A 149 -25.14 42.62 1.97
N GLN A 150 -24.70 43.17 3.11
CA GLN A 150 -24.22 44.55 3.24
C GLN A 150 -22.96 44.83 2.39
N GLU A 151 -22.12 43.83 2.12
CA GLU A 151 -20.93 43.99 1.26
C GLU A 151 -21.30 44.26 -0.22
N ASN A 152 -22.57 44.11 -0.61
CA ASN A 152 -23.05 44.40 -1.97
C ASN A 152 -23.61 45.81 -2.12
N VAL A 153 -23.60 46.63 -1.06
CA VAL A 153 -24.14 47.99 -1.06
C VAL A 153 -23.02 48.99 -0.81
N CYS A 154 -23.03 50.08 -1.56
CA CYS A 154 -22.04 51.12 -1.46
C CYS A 154 -22.22 51.87 -0.13
N SER A 155 -21.19 51.86 0.72
CA SER A 155 -21.21 52.48 2.05
C SER A 155 -21.43 54.00 2.06
N ARG A 156 -21.29 54.67 0.92
CA ARG A 156 -21.42 56.14 0.80
C ARG A 156 -22.75 56.59 0.24
N HIS A 157 -23.37 55.73 -0.56
CA HIS A 157 -24.51 56.07 -1.38
C HIS A 157 -25.73 55.22 -1.06
N ASP A 158 -25.57 54.19 -0.20
CA ASP A 158 -26.60 53.21 0.14
C ASP A 158 -27.26 52.54 -1.07
N GLU A 159 -26.52 52.51 -2.19
CA GLU A 159 -26.95 51.96 -3.47
C GLU A 159 -26.22 50.65 -3.79
N VAL A 160 -26.94 49.71 -4.39
CA VAL A 160 -26.39 48.39 -4.76
C VAL A 160 -25.24 48.57 -5.75
N MET A 161 -24.12 47.91 -5.46
CA MET A 161 -22.95 47.92 -6.32
C MET A 161 -23.17 47.00 -7.52
N LYS A 162 -23.48 47.59 -8.67
CA LYS A 162 -23.77 46.88 -9.92
C LYS A 162 -22.69 47.06 -10.99
N VAL A 163 -21.69 47.90 -10.72
CA VAL A 163 -20.60 48.25 -11.63
C VAL A 163 -19.30 47.73 -11.01
N PHE A 164 -18.38 47.27 -11.85
CA PHE A 164 -17.02 46.92 -11.45
C PHE A 164 -16.04 47.86 -12.14
N CYS A 165 -15.17 48.48 -11.36
CA CYS A 165 -14.09 49.30 -11.88
C CYS A 165 -12.84 48.44 -12.02
N ARG A 166 -12.37 48.25 -13.27
CA ARG A 166 -11.16 47.47 -13.58
C ARG A 166 -9.90 48.21 -13.19
N THR A 167 -9.91 49.53 -13.26
CA THR A 167 -8.78 50.36 -12.84
C THR A 167 -8.48 50.18 -11.35
N ASP A 168 -9.50 50.20 -10.50
CA ASP A 168 -9.35 50.11 -9.04
C ASP A 168 -9.63 48.71 -8.46
N GLN A 169 -10.02 47.75 -9.31
CA GLN A 169 -10.36 46.37 -8.94
C GLN A 169 -11.41 46.25 -7.83
N GLN A 170 -12.47 47.06 -7.91
CA GLN A 170 -13.53 47.09 -6.89
C GLN A 170 -14.93 47.21 -7.50
N SER A 171 -15.91 46.65 -6.80
CA SER A 171 -17.33 46.86 -7.07
C SER A 171 -17.77 48.23 -6.56
N ILE A 172 -18.55 48.96 -7.37
CA ILE A 172 -19.02 50.32 -7.08
C ILE A 172 -20.50 50.48 -7.48
N CYS A 173 -21.19 51.51 -6.94
CA CYS A 173 -22.54 51.89 -7.37
C CYS A 173 -22.50 52.89 -8.54
N HIS A 174 -23.68 53.19 -9.11
CA HIS A 174 -23.79 54.14 -10.22
C HIS A 174 -23.43 55.59 -9.85
N LEU A 175 -23.60 56.01 -8.59
CA LEU A 175 -23.19 57.36 -8.16
C LEU A 175 -21.67 57.48 -8.09
N CYS A 176 -20.98 56.47 -7.54
CA CYS A 176 -19.51 56.38 -7.55
C CYS A 176 -18.92 56.44 -8.97
N LEU A 177 -19.59 55.84 -9.95
CA LEU A 177 -19.18 55.90 -11.37
C LEU A 177 -19.21 57.34 -11.93
N MET A 178 -20.20 58.14 -11.53
CA MET A 178 -20.37 59.51 -12.03
C MET A 178 -19.43 60.51 -11.35
N ASP A 179 -18.99 60.20 -10.14
CA ASP A 179 -18.15 61.07 -9.31
C ASP A 179 -16.67 60.64 -9.35
N GLU A 180 -16.25 59.79 -8.40
CA GLU A 180 -14.84 59.47 -8.16
C GLU A 180 -14.22 58.56 -9.22
N HIS A 181 -15.00 57.65 -9.80
CA HIS A 181 -14.52 56.72 -10.83
C HIS A 181 -14.77 57.24 -12.25
N LYS A 182 -14.99 58.55 -12.40
CA LYS A 182 -15.26 59.18 -13.69
C LYS A 182 -14.04 59.06 -14.60
N GLY A 183 -14.22 58.37 -15.73
CA GLY A 183 -13.17 58.13 -16.72
C GLY A 183 -12.32 56.89 -16.47
N HIS A 184 -12.61 56.10 -15.43
CA HIS A 184 -11.99 54.79 -15.23
C HIS A 184 -12.59 53.74 -16.17
N ASP A 185 -11.85 52.65 -16.40
CA ASP A 185 -12.39 51.50 -17.14
C ASP A 185 -13.39 50.78 -16.24
N THR A 186 -14.67 50.84 -16.64
CA THR A 186 -15.78 50.31 -15.85
C THR A 186 -16.70 49.47 -16.70
N VAL A 187 -17.17 48.36 -16.13
CA VAL A 187 -18.09 47.41 -16.76
C VAL A 187 -19.18 47.03 -15.77
N SER A 188 -20.25 46.39 -16.21
CA SER A 188 -21.22 45.84 -15.26
C SER A 188 -20.57 44.69 -14.46
N ALA A 189 -20.90 44.58 -13.18
CA ALA A 189 -20.40 43.50 -12.34
C ALA A 189 -20.76 42.11 -12.88
N ALA A 190 -21.92 42.00 -13.56
CA ALA A 190 -22.34 40.77 -14.22
C ALA A 190 -21.45 40.40 -15.42
N ALA A 191 -21.02 41.39 -16.21
CA ALA A 191 -20.12 41.17 -17.35
C ALA A 191 -18.72 40.78 -16.87
N GLU A 192 -18.15 41.51 -15.89
CA GLU A 192 -16.84 41.18 -15.32
C GLU A 192 -16.84 39.78 -14.70
N ARG A 193 -17.88 39.43 -13.92
CA ARG A 193 -18.02 38.09 -13.35
C ARG A 193 -18.02 37.03 -14.44
N SER A 194 -18.73 37.26 -15.55
CA SER A 194 -18.79 36.30 -16.65
C SER A 194 -17.43 36.11 -17.33
N GLU A 195 -16.60 37.16 -17.39
CA GLU A 195 -15.23 37.08 -17.89
C GLU A 195 -14.31 36.33 -16.92
N LYS A 196 -14.29 36.71 -15.64
CA LYS A 196 -13.50 36.02 -14.61
C LYS A 196 -13.92 34.57 -14.40
N GLN A 197 -15.19 34.25 -14.58
CA GLN A 197 -15.68 32.88 -14.56
C GLN A 197 -15.10 32.04 -15.72
N ARG A 198 -14.97 32.63 -16.92
CA ARG A 198 -14.33 31.95 -18.07
C ARG A 198 -12.83 31.75 -17.85
N GLU A 199 -12.13 32.76 -17.37
CA GLU A 199 -10.70 32.65 -17.01
C GLU A 199 -10.46 31.54 -15.98
N LEU A 200 -11.31 31.48 -14.94
CA LEU A 200 -11.24 30.47 -13.89
C LEU A 200 -11.49 29.07 -14.43
N GLU A 201 -12.44 28.89 -15.36
CA GLU A 201 -12.70 27.59 -15.96
C GLU A 201 -11.52 27.09 -16.80
N VAL A 202 -10.87 27.97 -17.57
CA VAL A 202 -9.65 27.62 -18.32
C VAL A 202 -8.51 27.24 -17.38
N SER A 203 -8.30 28.02 -16.31
CA SER A 203 -7.28 27.71 -15.29
C SER A 203 -7.54 26.38 -14.59
N ARG A 204 -8.80 26.11 -14.25
CA ARG A 204 -9.24 24.83 -13.66
C ARG A 204 -8.94 23.66 -14.59
N GLN A 205 -9.25 23.77 -15.88
CA GLN A 205 -8.96 22.73 -16.87
C GLN A 205 -7.44 22.47 -16.99
N ASN A 206 -6.62 23.53 -17.00
CA ASN A 206 -5.16 23.39 -17.00
C ASN A 206 -4.64 22.64 -15.77
N ILE A 207 -5.15 22.98 -14.58
CA ILE A 207 -4.78 22.30 -13.32
C ILE A 207 -5.21 20.83 -13.38
N GLN A 208 -6.42 20.54 -13.84
CA GLN A 208 -6.90 19.16 -13.98
C GLN A 208 -6.03 18.34 -14.94
N GLN A 209 -5.62 18.92 -16.07
CA GLN A 209 -4.70 18.25 -17.00
C GLN A 209 -3.36 17.96 -16.33
N ARG A 210 -2.78 18.94 -15.64
CA ARG A 210 -1.51 18.76 -14.91
C ARG A 210 -1.60 17.71 -13.82
N ILE A 211 -2.73 17.62 -13.10
CA ILE A 211 -2.96 16.56 -12.12
C ILE A 211 -2.93 15.19 -12.81
N GLN A 212 -3.67 15.03 -13.91
CA GLN A 212 -3.67 13.76 -14.65
C GLN A 212 -2.29 13.37 -15.18
N ASP A 213 -1.51 14.33 -15.67
CA ASP A 213 -0.16 14.06 -16.15
C ASP A 213 0.77 13.64 -15.01
N ARG A 214 0.69 14.32 -13.85
CA ARG A 214 1.49 13.93 -12.67
C ARG A 214 1.05 12.60 -12.06
N GLU A 215 -0.23 12.27 -12.11
CA GLU A 215 -0.72 10.94 -11.72
C GLU A 215 -0.15 9.83 -12.62
N LYS A 216 0.05 10.09 -13.92
CA LYS A 216 0.74 9.16 -14.82
C LYS A 216 2.23 9.06 -14.47
N ASP A 217 2.90 10.17 -14.23
CA ASP A 217 4.32 10.18 -13.82
C ASP A 217 4.53 9.36 -12.54
N VAL A 218 3.66 9.53 -11.54
CA VAL A 218 3.72 8.77 -10.28
C VAL A 218 3.59 7.26 -10.54
N LYS A 219 2.69 6.84 -11.45
CA LYS A 219 2.55 5.43 -11.82
C LYS A 219 3.79 4.89 -12.51
N LEU A 220 4.43 5.67 -13.38
CA LEU A 220 5.69 5.28 -14.02
C LEU A 220 6.81 5.12 -12.98
N LEU A 221 6.92 6.04 -12.01
CA LEU A 221 7.89 5.93 -10.92
C LEU A 221 7.63 4.70 -10.04
N GLN A 222 6.36 4.35 -9.78
CA GLN A 222 6.02 3.13 -9.06
C GLN A 222 6.48 1.87 -9.82
N GLN A 223 6.27 1.82 -11.14
CA GLN A 223 6.76 0.72 -11.97
C GLN A 223 8.29 0.63 -11.98
N GLU A 224 8.98 1.77 -12.01
CA GLU A 224 10.44 1.81 -11.96
C GLU A 224 10.96 1.27 -10.62
N VAL A 225 10.33 1.65 -9.49
CA VAL A 225 10.66 1.09 -8.17
C VAL A 225 10.48 -0.42 -8.14
N GLU A 226 9.38 -0.94 -8.70
CA GLU A 226 9.16 -2.39 -8.81
C GLU A 226 10.23 -3.06 -9.68
N ALA A 227 10.63 -2.44 -10.79
CA ALA A 227 11.66 -2.94 -11.68
C ALA A 227 13.04 -3.00 -11.00
N ILE A 228 13.42 -1.96 -10.25
CA ILE A 228 14.67 -1.92 -9.47
C ILE A 228 14.69 -3.04 -8.45
N ASN A 229 13.62 -3.17 -7.65
CA ASN A 229 13.52 -4.22 -6.64
C ASN A 229 13.61 -5.61 -7.28
N GLY A 230 12.85 -5.86 -8.36
CA GLY A 230 12.89 -7.13 -9.08
C GLY A 230 14.26 -7.44 -9.69
N SER A 231 14.98 -6.43 -10.19
CA SER A 231 16.33 -6.57 -10.71
C SER A 231 17.35 -6.89 -9.61
N ALA A 232 17.25 -6.21 -8.47
CA ALA A 232 18.09 -6.45 -7.30
C ALA A 232 17.90 -7.88 -6.77
N ASP A 233 16.65 -8.29 -6.53
CA ASP A 233 16.31 -9.64 -6.05
C ASP A 233 16.80 -10.73 -7.00
N LYS A 234 16.64 -10.52 -8.31
CA LYS A 234 17.15 -11.43 -9.33
C LYS A 234 18.67 -11.53 -9.30
N THR A 235 19.37 -10.41 -9.12
CA THR A 235 20.83 -10.38 -9.03
C THR A 235 21.31 -11.11 -7.78
N VAL A 236 20.69 -10.85 -6.62
CA VAL A 236 20.95 -11.56 -5.36
C VAL A 236 20.75 -13.06 -5.54
N GLY A 237 19.60 -13.50 -6.07
CA GLY A 237 19.32 -14.92 -6.28
C GLY A 237 20.31 -15.61 -7.23
N ASN A 238 20.72 -14.92 -8.31
CA ASN A 238 21.76 -15.42 -9.19
C ASN A 238 23.12 -15.54 -8.48
N SER A 239 23.52 -14.52 -7.71
CA SER A 239 24.76 -14.55 -6.94
C SER A 239 24.77 -15.66 -5.89
N GLU A 240 23.68 -15.82 -5.13
CA GLU A 240 23.52 -16.89 -4.14
C GLU A 240 23.64 -18.28 -4.79
N LYS A 241 23.04 -18.47 -5.97
CA LYS A 241 23.18 -19.71 -6.73
C LYS A 241 24.63 -19.99 -7.10
N MET A 242 25.35 -18.99 -7.61
CA MET A 242 26.76 -19.13 -7.97
C MET A 242 27.64 -19.48 -6.76
N PHE A 243 27.43 -18.81 -5.62
CA PHE A 243 28.15 -19.14 -4.39
C PHE A 243 27.81 -20.54 -3.86
N THR A 244 26.55 -20.95 -3.97
CA THR A 244 26.12 -22.31 -3.60
C THR A 244 26.81 -23.37 -4.45
N GLU A 245 26.93 -23.15 -5.76
CA GLU A 245 27.67 -24.05 -6.66
C GLU A 245 29.16 -24.14 -6.28
N LEU A 246 29.78 -23.01 -5.93
CA LEU A 246 31.16 -22.98 -5.45
C LEU A 246 31.34 -23.74 -4.12
N ILE A 247 30.43 -23.57 -3.16
CA ILE A 247 30.44 -24.29 -1.89
C ILE A 247 30.38 -25.81 -2.15
N ARG A 248 29.45 -26.26 -3.00
CA ARG A 248 29.34 -27.69 -3.37
C ARG A 248 30.63 -28.22 -3.98
N LEU A 249 31.28 -27.44 -4.86
CA LEU A 249 32.57 -27.82 -5.45
C LEU A 249 33.65 -27.95 -4.36
N MET A 250 33.72 -27.02 -3.42
CA MET A 250 34.69 -27.05 -2.32
C MET A 250 34.44 -28.24 -1.38
N GLU A 251 33.19 -28.54 -1.06
CA GLU A 251 32.82 -29.73 -0.27
C GLU A 251 33.21 -31.03 -0.97
N LYS A 252 33.01 -31.11 -2.29
CA LYS A 252 33.46 -32.25 -3.10
C LYS A 252 34.98 -32.41 -3.02
N ARG A 253 35.74 -31.33 -3.24
CA ARG A 253 37.22 -31.37 -3.14
C ARG A 253 37.71 -31.74 -1.74
N ARG A 254 37.04 -31.25 -0.69
CA ARG A 254 37.30 -31.67 0.69
C ARG A 254 37.12 -33.18 0.86
N SER A 255 36.07 -33.75 0.29
CA SER A 255 35.84 -35.20 0.32
C SER A 255 36.92 -35.97 -0.45
N ASP A 256 37.29 -35.50 -1.65
CA ASP A 256 38.33 -36.10 -2.49
C ASP A 256 39.67 -36.21 -1.73
N VAL A 257 40.13 -35.09 -1.15
CA VAL A 257 41.38 -35.05 -0.36
C VAL A 257 41.30 -35.99 0.85
N LYS A 258 40.18 -35.98 1.59
CA LYS A 258 39.97 -36.88 2.72
C LYS A 258 40.09 -38.35 2.28
N GLN A 259 39.43 -38.72 1.19
CA GLN A 259 39.44 -40.09 0.69
C GLN A 259 40.84 -40.51 0.25
N GLN A 260 41.55 -39.65 -0.47
CA GLN A 260 42.91 -39.94 -0.95
C GLN A 260 43.89 -40.16 0.22
N VAL A 261 43.84 -39.30 1.25
CA VAL A 261 44.66 -39.46 2.47
C VAL A 261 44.34 -40.77 3.19
N ARG A 262 43.05 -41.11 3.34
CA ARG A 262 42.65 -42.35 4.02
C ARG A 262 43.02 -43.60 3.23
N SER A 263 42.91 -43.55 1.90
CA SER A 263 43.34 -44.63 1.00
C SER A 263 44.84 -44.89 1.16
N GLN A 264 45.67 -43.83 1.05
CA GLN A 264 47.12 -43.98 1.20
C GLN A 264 47.51 -44.43 2.61
N GLN A 265 46.84 -43.89 3.64
CA GLN A 265 47.04 -44.33 5.02
C GLN A 265 46.80 -45.83 5.15
N GLN A 266 45.68 -46.34 4.61
CA GLN A 266 45.36 -47.77 4.69
C GLN A 266 46.40 -48.62 3.96
N THR A 267 46.83 -48.21 2.77
CA THR A 267 47.87 -48.92 1.99
C THR A 267 49.19 -49.00 2.75
N GLU A 268 49.70 -47.88 3.25
CA GLU A 268 50.98 -47.87 3.98
C GLU A 268 50.89 -48.61 5.32
N VAL A 269 49.77 -48.51 6.04
CA VAL A 269 49.54 -49.26 7.28
C VAL A 269 49.50 -50.76 7.01
N SER A 270 48.81 -51.21 5.95
CA SER A 270 48.81 -52.62 5.56
C SER A 270 50.22 -53.12 5.24
N ARG A 271 51.01 -52.34 4.49
CA ARG A 271 52.40 -52.68 4.15
C ARG A 271 53.29 -52.83 5.38
N VAL A 272 53.14 -51.94 6.37
CA VAL A 272 53.87 -52.02 7.64
C VAL A 272 53.42 -53.24 8.46
N ARG A 273 52.12 -53.54 8.50
CA ARG A 273 51.59 -54.73 9.20
C ARG A 273 52.10 -56.03 8.60
N GLU A 274 52.14 -56.15 7.27
CA GLU A 274 52.69 -57.34 6.60
C GLU A 274 54.17 -57.57 6.96
N LEU A 275 54.97 -56.50 7.06
CA LEU A 275 56.35 -56.60 7.50
C LEU A 275 56.44 -56.99 8.98
N GLN A 276 55.59 -56.43 9.83
CA GLN A 276 55.51 -56.77 11.24
C GLN A 276 55.17 -58.26 11.43
N GLU A 277 54.16 -58.78 10.73
CA GLU A 277 53.74 -60.19 10.81
C GLU A 277 54.88 -61.14 10.41
N LYS A 278 55.64 -60.80 9.35
CA LYS A 278 56.82 -61.58 8.93
C LYS A 278 57.89 -61.63 10.02
N LEU A 279 58.18 -60.49 10.67
CA LEU A 279 59.15 -60.42 11.76
C LEU A 279 58.69 -61.19 13.00
N GLU A 280 57.39 -61.12 13.33
CA GLU A 280 56.82 -61.88 14.45
C GLU A 280 56.90 -63.39 14.21
N GLN A 281 56.69 -63.84 12.97
CA GLN A 281 56.89 -65.24 12.56
C GLN A 281 58.37 -65.65 12.68
N GLU A 282 59.29 -64.81 12.19
CA GLU A 282 60.74 -65.06 12.30
C GLU A 282 61.19 -65.14 13.77
N ILE A 283 60.72 -64.23 14.63
CA ILE A 283 60.98 -64.26 16.08
C ILE A 283 60.46 -65.55 16.70
N THR A 284 59.27 -66.01 16.30
CA THR A 284 58.67 -67.24 16.83
C THR A 284 59.49 -68.47 16.46
N GLU A 285 59.95 -68.55 15.21
CA GLU A 285 60.82 -69.62 14.73
C GLU A 285 62.20 -69.58 15.43
N LEU A 286 62.81 -68.40 15.57
CA LEU A 286 64.07 -68.24 16.29
C LEU A 286 63.96 -68.66 17.76
N LYS A 287 62.86 -68.29 18.46
CA LYS A 287 62.58 -68.74 19.83
C LYS A 287 62.42 -70.26 19.93
N ARG A 288 61.76 -70.89 18.96
CA ARG A 288 61.62 -72.35 18.91
C ARG A 288 62.99 -73.02 18.75
N ARG A 289 63.82 -72.52 17.84
CA ARG A 289 65.19 -73.04 17.60
C ARG A 289 66.10 -72.85 18.80
N ASP A 290 66.04 -71.70 19.46
CA ASP A 290 66.76 -71.45 20.71
C ASP A 290 66.40 -72.48 21.79
N ALA A 291 65.10 -72.77 21.95
CA ALA A 291 64.63 -73.78 22.90
C ALA A 291 65.13 -75.21 22.56
N GLU A 292 65.16 -75.59 21.27
CA GLU A 292 65.70 -76.87 20.80
C GLU A 292 67.20 -77.00 21.08
N MET A 293 67.98 -75.96 20.75
CA MET A 293 69.42 -75.90 21.03
C MET A 293 69.70 -75.95 22.53
N LYS A 294 68.90 -75.21 23.32
CA LYS A 294 68.99 -75.25 24.78
C LYS A 294 68.67 -76.64 25.31
N LYS A 295 67.65 -77.32 24.80
CA LYS A 295 67.35 -78.70 25.23
C LYS A 295 68.52 -79.64 24.93
N LEU A 296 69.06 -79.58 23.70
CA LEU A 296 70.17 -80.43 23.28
C LEU A 296 71.44 -80.16 24.09
N SER A 297 71.75 -78.90 24.43
CA SER A 297 72.95 -78.56 25.21
C SER A 297 72.92 -79.08 26.66
N HIS A 298 71.73 -79.42 27.18
CA HIS A 298 71.57 -80.03 28.51
C HIS A 298 71.51 -81.57 28.47
N THR A 299 71.63 -82.20 27.30
CA THR A 299 71.67 -83.67 27.18
C THR A 299 72.99 -84.20 27.74
N GLN A 300 72.94 -85.00 28.81
CA GLN A 300 74.15 -85.57 29.45
C GLN A 300 74.76 -86.76 28.70
N ASP A 301 73.95 -87.46 27.90
CA ASP A 301 74.43 -88.59 27.08
C ASP A 301 75.14 -88.08 25.83
N HIS A 302 76.45 -88.30 25.79
CA HIS A 302 77.33 -87.87 24.70
C HIS A 302 76.95 -88.49 23.34
N ASN A 303 76.48 -89.73 23.30
CA ASN A 303 76.08 -90.38 22.06
C ASN A 303 74.74 -89.84 21.56
N GLN A 304 73.77 -89.64 22.47
CA GLN A 304 72.48 -89.04 22.12
C GLN A 304 72.64 -87.60 21.62
N PHE A 305 73.52 -86.81 22.25
CA PHE A 305 73.86 -85.46 21.78
C PHE A 305 74.39 -85.49 20.34
N LEU A 306 75.36 -86.36 20.04
CA LEU A 306 75.95 -86.47 18.71
C LEU A 306 74.98 -87.03 17.67
N HIS A 307 74.04 -87.89 18.07
CA HIS A 307 72.99 -88.40 17.19
C HIS A 307 71.93 -87.32 16.87
N ASP A 308 71.56 -86.49 17.84
CA ASP A 308 70.54 -85.46 17.68
C ASP A 308 71.09 -84.16 17.07
N TYR A 309 72.39 -83.87 17.22
CA TYR A 309 73.02 -82.64 16.71
C TYR A 309 72.84 -82.42 15.19
N PRO A 310 72.99 -83.42 14.31
CA PRO A 310 72.75 -83.26 12.87
C PRO A 310 71.30 -82.90 12.50
N SER A 311 70.33 -83.12 13.40
CA SER A 311 68.94 -82.72 13.18
C SER A 311 68.73 -81.21 13.28
N LEU A 312 69.69 -80.48 13.85
CA LEU A 312 69.72 -79.02 13.83
C LEU A 312 70.17 -78.54 12.45
N SER A 313 69.21 -78.14 11.62
CA SER A 313 69.52 -77.47 10.35
C SER A 313 70.33 -76.18 10.62
N PRO A 314 71.37 -75.86 9.82
CA PRO A 314 72.06 -74.58 9.92
C PRO A 314 71.07 -73.43 9.77
N LEU A 315 71.18 -72.40 10.61
CA LEU A 315 70.45 -71.15 10.42
C LEU A 315 70.88 -70.58 9.07
N SER A 316 69.95 -70.50 8.11
CA SER A 316 70.17 -69.67 6.93
C SER A 316 70.34 -68.23 7.40
N GLU A 317 71.34 -67.50 6.87
CA GLU A 317 71.45 -66.07 7.13
C GLU A 317 70.12 -65.40 6.83
N SER A 318 69.58 -64.67 7.81
CA SER A 318 68.32 -63.94 7.63
C SER A 318 68.45 -63.01 6.43
N THR A 319 67.60 -63.21 5.43
CA THR A 319 67.55 -62.37 4.22
C THR A 319 67.20 -60.91 4.55
N HIS A 320 66.80 -60.61 5.79
CA HIS A 320 66.34 -59.30 6.27
C HIS A 320 67.28 -58.63 7.27
N SER A 321 68.56 -59.04 7.35
CA SER A 321 69.60 -58.50 8.25
C SER A 321 69.85 -56.98 8.18
N SER A 322 69.24 -56.26 7.24
CA SER A 322 69.24 -54.80 7.27
C SER A 322 68.33 -54.27 8.38
N SER A 323 68.93 -53.70 9.44
CA SER A 323 68.26 -52.89 10.45
C SER A 323 67.15 -52.03 9.83
N ILE A 324 65.90 -52.22 10.25
CA ILE A 324 64.75 -51.50 9.69
C ILE A 324 64.97 -49.99 9.90
N LYS A 325 65.23 -49.27 8.82
CA LYS A 325 65.37 -47.81 8.86
C LYS A 325 63.99 -47.17 8.77
N ILE A 326 63.42 -46.84 9.93
CA ILE A 326 62.20 -46.03 9.98
C ILE A 326 62.58 -44.58 9.64
N ARG A 327 62.08 -44.05 8.53
CA ARG A 327 62.22 -42.63 8.20
C ARG A 327 61.41 -41.76 9.18
N PRO A 328 61.87 -40.53 9.48
CA PRO A 328 61.12 -39.59 10.34
C PRO A 328 59.68 -39.35 9.87
N LEU A 329 58.77 -39.18 10.82
CA LEU A 329 57.32 -39.01 10.65
C LEU A 329 56.97 -37.67 9.96
N ARG A 330 57.10 -37.59 8.64
CA ARG A 330 56.50 -36.53 7.80
C ARG A 330 55.56 -37.10 6.74
N TYR A 331 54.70 -38.04 7.11
CA TYR A 331 53.98 -38.85 6.11
C TYR A 331 52.95 -38.07 5.27
N PHE A 332 52.36 -37.00 5.81
CA PHE A 332 51.31 -36.23 5.11
C PHE A 332 51.43 -34.70 5.31
N GLU A 333 52.57 -34.21 5.80
CA GLU A 333 52.81 -32.76 5.98
C GLU A 333 52.73 -32.01 4.65
N ASP A 334 53.27 -32.60 3.58
CA ASP A 334 53.24 -32.04 2.23
C ASP A 334 51.81 -31.88 1.69
N VAL A 335 50.89 -32.79 2.06
CA VAL A 335 49.46 -32.68 1.71
C VAL A 335 48.84 -31.46 2.41
N THR A 336 49.21 -31.23 3.67
CA THR A 336 48.71 -30.08 4.44
C THR A 336 49.25 -28.76 3.85
N ALA A 337 50.52 -28.74 3.45
CA ALA A 337 51.13 -27.60 2.76
C ALA A 337 50.43 -27.31 1.42
N ALA A 338 50.20 -28.34 0.60
CA ALA A 338 49.51 -28.20 -0.68
C ALA A 338 48.06 -27.71 -0.54
N VAL A 339 47.31 -28.22 0.46
CA VAL A 339 45.94 -27.73 0.74
C VAL A 339 45.95 -26.28 1.23
N SER A 340 46.97 -25.89 2.01
CA SER A 340 47.13 -24.50 2.47
C SER A 340 47.40 -23.55 1.31
N GLU A 341 48.23 -23.95 0.35
CA GLU A 341 48.49 -23.16 -0.86
C GLU A 341 47.21 -22.93 -1.69
N VAL A 342 46.35 -23.95 -1.81
CA VAL A 342 45.04 -23.80 -2.48
C VAL A 342 44.14 -22.81 -1.75
N ARG A 343 44.09 -22.88 -0.41
CA ARG A 343 43.33 -21.92 0.41
C ARG A 343 43.79 -20.49 0.17
N ASP A 344 45.10 -20.26 0.22
CA ASP A 344 45.67 -18.91 0.12
C ASP A 344 45.40 -18.31 -1.26
N LYS A 345 45.59 -19.08 -2.34
CA LYS A 345 45.23 -18.65 -3.70
C LYS A 345 43.75 -18.32 -3.86
N LEU A 346 42.84 -19.11 -3.26
CA LEU A 346 41.41 -18.81 -3.29
C LEU A 346 41.09 -17.51 -2.56
N GLN A 347 41.72 -17.27 -1.41
CA GLN A 347 41.53 -16.02 -0.65
C GLN A 347 42.01 -14.79 -1.44
N ASP A 348 43.14 -14.90 -2.14
CA ASP A 348 43.67 -13.81 -2.95
C ASP A 348 42.74 -13.45 -4.11
N VAL A 349 42.24 -14.46 -4.84
CA VAL A 349 41.27 -14.25 -5.93
C VAL A 349 39.99 -13.59 -5.42
N LEU A 350 39.47 -14.05 -4.28
CA LEU A 350 38.27 -13.46 -3.68
C LEU A 350 38.51 -12.00 -3.28
N ARG A 351 39.67 -11.69 -2.68
CA ARG A 351 40.02 -10.33 -2.28
C ARG A 351 40.16 -9.39 -3.47
N GLU A 352 40.85 -9.83 -4.52
CA GLU A 352 41.09 -9.03 -5.73
C GLU A 352 39.78 -8.73 -6.47
N LYS A 353 38.90 -9.72 -6.60
CA LYS A 353 37.66 -9.54 -7.36
C LYS A 353 36.54 -8.88 -6.55
N TRP A 354 36.62 -8.89 -5.22
CA TRP A 354 35.62 -8.26 -4.35
C TRP A 354 35.49 -6.76 -4.58
N THR A 355 36.60 -6.05 -4.80
CA THR A 355 36.58 -4.60 -5.07
C THR A 355 35.78 -4.28 -6.33
N ASN A 356 35.92 -5.09 -7.38
CA ASN A 356 35.19 -4.90 -8.63
C ASN A 356 33.68 -5.11 -8.42
N ILE A 357 33.30 -6.17 -7.69
CA ILE A 357 31.90 -6.44 -7.35
C ILE A 357 31.31 -5.27 -6.54
N SER A 358 32.03 -4.81 -5.52
CA SER A 358 31.59 -3.69 -4.68
C SER A 358 31.41 -2.39 -5.49
N GLN A 359 32.31 -2.14 -6.44
CA GLN A 359 32.24 -0.97 -7.30
C GLN A 359 31.04 -1.04 -8.24
N THR A 360 30.82 -2.17 -8.93
CA THR A 360 29.67 -2.36 -9.83
C THR A 360 28.32 -2.22 -9.12
N VAL A 361 28.22 -2.66 -7.85
CA VAL A 361 27.00 -2.47 -7.03
C VAL A 361 26.76 -0.99 -6.72
N THR A 362 27.83 -0.20 -6.54
CA THR A 362 27.73 1.23 -6.20
C THR A 362 27.44 2.09 -7.43
N GLU A 363 27.83 1.63 -8.62
CA GLU A 363 27.63 2.30 -9.92
C GLU A 363 26.25 2.04 -10.55
N VAL A 364 25.33 1.35 -9.86
CA VAL A 364 23.97 1.13 -10.37
C VAL A 364 23.23 2.47 -10.40
N ASP A 365 23.27 3.11 -11.56
CA ASP A 365 22.74 4.43 -11.79
C ASP A 365 21.25 4.33 -12.15
N VAL A 366 20.39 4.68 -11.19
CA VAL A 366 18.92 4.73 -11.37
C VAL A 366 18.52 6.12 -11.87
N LEU A 367 19.21 6.62 -12.89
CA LEU A 367 18.87 7.92 -13.46
C LEU A 367 17.52 7.80 -14.15
N LEU A 368 16.48 8.26 -13.46
CA LEU A 368 15.33 8.89 -14.08
C LEU A 368 15.89 9.88 -15.08
N SER A 369 15.77 9.56 -16.37
CA SER A 369 16.33 10.26 -17.54
C SER A 369 17.01 11.58 -17.18
N GLU A 370 18.36 11.64 -17.22
CA GLU A 370 19.03 12.92 -17.06
C GLU A 370 18.34 13.95 -17.96
N PRO A 371 18.01 15.15 -17.44
CA PRO A 371 17.49 16.20 -18.30
C PRO A 371 18.42 16.33 -19.49
N GLU A 372 17.86 16.38 -20.72
CA GLU A 372 18.65 16.52 -21.95
C GLU A 372 19.80 17.49 -21.69
N PRO A 373 21.07 17.12 -21.97
CA PRO A 373 22.22 17.96 -21.66
C PRO A 373 21.97 19.36 -22.25
N LYS A 374 21.92 20.38 -21.39
CA LYS A 374 21.64 21.78 -21.81
C LYS A 374 22.90 22.60 -21.91
N THR A 375 23.99 22.10 -21.35
CA THR A 375 25.29 22.77 -21.33
C THR A 375 26.34 21.96 -22.11
N ARG A 376 27.31 22.67 -22.68
CA ARG A 376 28.45 22.04 -23.38
C ARG A 376 29.20 21.03 -22.50
N ALA A 377 29.30 21.29 -21.19
CA ALA A 377 29.97 20.40 -20.24
C ALA A 377 29.23 19.07 -20.05
N GLU A 378 27.89 19.08 -20.09
CA GLU A 378 27.07 17.86 -20.01
C GLU A 378 27.18 17.04 -21.30
N PHE A 379 27.17 17.68 -22.49
CA PHE A 379 27.39 16.98 -23.76
C PHE A 379 28.77 16.32 -23.86
N LEU A 380 29.81 16.96 -23.31
CA LEU A 380 31.18 16.41 -23.33
C LEU A 380 31.33 15.13 -22.48
N LYS A 381 30.39 14.84 -21.57
CA LYS A 381 30.38 13.53 -20.87
C LYS A 381 30.09 12.36 -21.81
N TYR A 382 29.45 12.62 -22.95
CA TYR A 382 29.09 11.62 -23.96
C TYR A 382 30.00 11.66 -25.20
N SER A 383 31.04 12.50 -25.22
CA SER A 383 31.98 12.53 -26.35
C SER A 383 32.81 11.25 -26.37
N CYS A 384 32.77 10.52 -27.49
CA CYS A 384 33.70 9.45 -27.76
C CYS A 384 34.62 9.84 -28.93
N ASP A 385 35.91 9.53 -28.81
CA ASP A 385 36.85 9.67 -29.90
C ASP A 385 36.59 8.56 -30.92
N ILE A 386 35.97 8.92 -32.04
CA ILE A 386 35.72 7.98 -33.13
C ILE A 386 37.00 7.85 -33.95
N THR A 387 37.77 6.79 -33.74
CA THR A 387 38.82 6.38 -34.67
C THR A 387 38.20 5.64 -35.85
N LEU A 388 38.16 6.29 -37.02
CA LEU A 388 37.72 5.70 -38.27
C LEU A 388 38.88 4.98 -38.98
N ASP A 389 38.64 3.76 -39.48
CA ASP A 389 39.60 3.03 -40.32
C ASP A 389 39.74 3.74 -41.68
N PRO A 390 40.94 4.22 -42.05
CA PRO A 390 41.18 4.95 -43.31
C PRO A 390 40.83 4.16 -44.57
N ASN A 391 40.78 2.82 -44.50
CA ASN A 391 40.61 1.95 -45.67
C ASN A 391 39.15 1.65 -46.02
N THR A 392 38.22 1.94 -45.11
CA THR A 392 36.79 1.61 -45.27
C THR A 392 35.87 2.84 -45.26
N VAL A 393 36.40 4.02 -44.94
CA VAL A 393 35.60 5.25 -44.84
C VAL A 393 35.51 6.02 -46.16
N ASN A 394 34.28 6.40 -46.51
CA ASN A 394 33.96 7.26 -47.65
C ASN A 394 34.69 8.61 -47.53
N THR A 395 35.33 9.07 -48.61
CA THR A 395 36.16 10.28 -48.66
C THR A 395 35.45 11.55 -48.18
N SER A 396 34.11 11.55 -48.19
CA SER A 396 33.26 12.65 -47.71
C SER A 396 33.31 12.85 -46.18
N CYS A 397 33.68 11.82 -45.41
CA CYS A 397 33.73 11.89 -43.94
C CYS A 397 35.03 12.52 -43.39
N TYR A 398 36.07 12.67 -44.21
CA TYR A 398 37.33 13.31 -43.79
C TYR A 398 37.18 14.80 -43.43
N TYR A 399 36.15 15.47 -43.95
CA TYR A 399 35.92 16.90 -43.70
C TYR A 399 35.39 17.22 -42.29
N LEU A 400 34.94 16.23 -41.52
CA LEU A 400 34.43 16.44 -40.16
C LEU A 400 35.53 16.43 -39.08
N MET A 401 36.75 15.93 -39.39
CA MET A 401 37.85 15.85 -38.42
C MET A 401 38.88 16.98 -38.55
N GLY A 402 38.61 18.03 -39.34
CA GLY A 402 39.59 19.06 -39.64
C GLY A 402 39.02 20.47 -39.78
N THR A 403 38.81 21.14 -38.65
CA THR A 403 39.02 22.61 -38.54
C THR A 403 39.46 22.96 -37.12
N GLU A 404 40.72 22.63 -36.79
CA GLU A 404 41.47 23.49 -35.87
C GLU A 404 42.04 24.67 -36.69
N LYS A 405 41.49 25.86 -36.44
CA LYS A 405 42.20 27.13 -36.58
C LYS A 405 41.77 28.08 -35.46
#